data_AF-A0ABD0JC84-F1
#
_entry.id   AF-A0ABD0JC84-F1
#
_cell.length_a   1.000
_cell.length_b   1.000
_cell.length_c   1.000
_cell.angle_alpha   90.00
_cell.angle_beta   90.00
_cell.angle_gamma   90.00
#
_symmetry.space_group_name_H-M   'P 1'
#
loop_
_entity.id
_entity.type
_entity.pdbx_description
1 polymer ?
#
loop_
_entity_poly.entity_id
_entity_poly.type
_entity_poly.pdbx_seq_one_letter_code
_entity_poly.pdbx_strand_id
1 'polypeptide(L)'
;MITVGGRNIKVFCDQRRGGGGWTVIQRRKDGLVNFDRNWQDYVDGFGNPRAEFWLGLHHMHVMTSNRAYILRVDLADTDDSTAYAEYDVFRVSGSDTNYELTVFGYSGTAGDSLTYHSFAPFSTKDRDNNRYTLNCVEQFGQNVGWWYRYCFHANLNMPVWFHWKDWKRMKSAEMKIKPA
;
A
#
# COMPACT_ATOMS: atom_id res chain seq x y z
N MET A 1 2.27 -0.31 -20.23
CA MET A 1 1.36 0.83 -19.95
C MET A 1 -0.02 0.27 -19.79
N ILE A 2 -0.85 0.88 -18.94
CA ILE A 2 -2.28 0.57 -18.83
C ILE A 2 -3.07 1.87 -18.91
N THR A 3 -4.33 1.80 -19.32
CA THR A 3 -5.24 2.95 -19.34
C THR A 3 -6.08 2.97 -18.07
N VAL A 4 -5.97 4.06 -17.30
CA VAL A 4 -6.70 4.28 -16.04
C VAL A 4 -7.38 5.65 -16.14
N GLY A 5 -8.72 5.68 -16.12
CA GLY A 5 -9.48 6.94 -16.20
C GLY A 5 -9.24 7.72 -17.50
N GLY A 6 -9.06 7.00 -18.61
CA GLY A 6 -8.75 7.62 -19.92
C GLY A 6 -7.31 8.10 -20.07
N ARG A 7 -6.43 7.91 -19.08
CA ARG A 7 -5.01 8.27 -19.14
C ARG A 7 -4.13 7.03 -19.18
N ASN A 8 -3.07 7.09 -19.98
CA ASN A 8 -2.07 6.03 -20.03
C ASN A 8 -1.02 6.23 -18.93
N ILE A 9 -0.84 5.21 -18.09
CA ILE A 9 0.16 5.20 -17.03
C ILE A 9 1.15 4.05 -17.19
N LYS A 10 2.38 4.25 -16.71
CA LYS A 10 3.41 3.20 -16.64
C LYS A 10 3.23 2.44 -15.35
N VAL A 11 3.17 1.11 -15.45
CA VAL A 11 3.06 0.20 -14.32
C VAL A 11 4.06 -0.93 -14.47
N PHE A 12 4.34 -1.62 -13.37
CA PHE A 12 5.05 -2.89 -13.39
C PHE A 12 4.05 -4.02 -13.31
N CYS A 13 4.15 -4.97 -14.24
CA CYS A 13 3.32 -6.17 -14.24
C CYS A 13 4.14 -7.36 -13.76
N ASP A 14 3.73 -7.97 -12.65
CA ASP A 14 4.30 -9.24 -12.19
C ASP A 14 3.54 -10.40 -12.85
N GLN A 15 4.24 -11.12 -13.71
CA GLN A 15 3.72 -12.23 -14.50
C GLN A 15 4.15 -13.61 -13.97
N ARG A 16 4.77 -13.67 -12.78
CA ARG A 16 5.35 -14.90 -12.24
C ARG A 16 4.78 -15.28 -10.88
N ARG A 17 4.78 -14.37 -9.91
CA ARG A 17 4.34 -14.70 -8.53
C ARG A 17 2.81 -14.77 -8.45
N GLY A 18 2.28 -15.66 -7.61
CA GLY A 18 0.83 -15.78 -7.39
C GLY A 18 0.01 -16.02 -8.66
N GLY A 19 0.54 -16.77 -9.62
CA GLY A 19 -0.11 -17.07 -10.90
C GLY A 19 0.00 -15.97 -11.97
N GLY A 20 0.71 -14.87 -11.71
CA GLY A 20 0.88 -13.77 -12.67
C GLY A 20 -0.37 -12.88 -12.83
N GLY A 21 -0.33 -11.96 -13.80
CA GLY A 21 -1.42 -11.02 -14.05
C GLY A 21 -1.54 -9.87 -13.03
N TRP A 22 -0.51 -9.65 -12.20
CA TRP A 22 -0.56 -8.65 -11.14
C TRP A 22 -0.04 -7.29 -11.59
N THR A 23 -0.76 -6.23 -11.23
CA THR A 23 -0.26 -4.84 -11.33
C THR A 23 0.33 -4.42 -10.00
N VAL A 24 1.63 -4.12 -9.95
CA VAL A 24 2.28 -3.65 -8.71
C VAL A 24 1.87 -2.19 -8.46
N ILE A 25 1.39 -1.91 -7.24
CA ILE A 25 0.92 -0.59 -6.81
C ILE A 25 1.87 0.08 -5.81
N GLN A 26 2.74 -0.69 -5.16
CA GLN A 26 3.78 -0.21 -4.25
C GLN A 26 4.95 -1.19 -4.26
N ARG A 27 6.19 -0.67 -4.21
CA ARG A 27 7.39 -1.49 -4.02
C ARG A 27 8.43 -0.81 -3.13
N ARG A 28 8.98 -1.56 -2.17
CA ARG A 28 10.16 -1.25 -1.34
C ARG A 28 11.22 -2.33 -1.47
N LYS A 29 12.50 -1.97 -1.58
CA LYS A 29 13.62 -2.92 -1.69
C LYS A 29 15.00 -2.38 -1.27
N ASP A 30 15.30 -1.10 -1.48
CA ASP A 30 16.67 -0.55 -1.37
C ASP A 30 16.72 0.80 -0.64
N GLY A 31 15.57 1.40 -0.33
CA GLY A 31 15.47 2.66 0.41
C GLY A 31 15.91 3.89 -0.38
N LEU A 32 16.09 3.78 -1.70
CA LEU A 32 16.56 4.89 -2.53
C LEU A 32 15.46 5.92 -2.83
N VAL A 33 14.18 5.56 -2.71
CA VAL A 33 13.07 6.49 -2.90
C VAL A 33 12.55 6.96 -1.57
N ASN A 34 12.49 8.28 -1.39
CA ASN A 34 11.89 8.88 -0.20
C ASN A 34 10.36 8.73 -0.22
N PHE A 35 9.80 8.10 0.83
CA PHE A 35 8.36 7.96 1.08
C PHE A 35 7.83 8.99 2.10
N ASP A 36 8.68 9.79 2.73
CA ASP A 36 8.28 10.99 3.46
C ASP A 36 7.84 12.06 2.45
N ARG A 37 6.55 12.03 2.12
CA ARG A 37 5.92 12.76 1.03
C ARG A 37 4.64 13.42 1.51
N ASN A 38 4.28 14.52 0.85
CA ASN A 38 3.06 15.25 1.17
C ASN A 38 1.82 14.54 0.59
N TRP A 39 0.63 15.04 0.92
CA TRP A 39 -0.64 14.48 0.45
C TRP A 39 -0.70 14.36 -1.07
N GLN A 40 -0.33 15.43 -1.78
CA GLN A 40 -0.46 15.51 -3.23
C GLN A 40 0.45 14.49 -3.94
N ASP A 41 1.69 14.31 -3.45
CA ASP A 41 2.61 13.29 -3.94
C ASP A 41 2.02 11.87 -3.80
N TYR A 42 1.37 11.56 -2.66
CA TYR A 42 0.69 10.28 -2.46
C TYR A 42 -0.55 10.10 -3.36
N VAL A 43 -1.24 11.20 -3.70
CA VAL A 43 -2.37 11.18 -4.63
C VAL A 43 -1.90 10.87 -6.05
N ASP A 44 -0.88 11.58 -6.52
CA ASP A 44 -0.38 11.51 -7.90
C ASP A 44 0.50 10.29 -8.15
N GLY A 45 1.23 9.83 -7.13
CA GLY A 45 2.22 8.78 -7.24
C GLY A 45 3.64 9.32 -7.40
N PHE A 46 4.62 8.51 -7.02
CA PHE A 46 6.04 8.89 -7.05
C PHE A 46 6.94 7.67 -7.22
N GLY A 47 8.19 7.91 -7.61
CA GLY A 47 9.19 6.86 -7.83
C GLY A 47 9.16 6.28 -9.24
N ASN A 48 9.72 5.08 -9.40
CA ASN A 48 9.86 4.42 -10.70
C ASN A 48 9.30 2.99 -10.63
N PRO A 49 8.34 2.59 -11.49
CA PRO A 49 7.80 1.22 -11.52
C PRO A 49 8.85 0.10 -11.67
N ARG A 50 10.05 0.40 -12.17
CA ARG A 50 11.18 -0.56 -12.25
C ARG A 50 12.07 -0.58 -11.00
N ALA A 51 11.88 0.35 -10.06
CA ALA A 51 12.57 0.45 -8.78
C ALA A 51 11.51 0.57 -7.66
N GLU A 52 11.79 1.34 -6.60
CA GLU A 52 10.80 1.67 -5.59
C GLU A 52 9.82 2.74 -6.10
N PHE A 53 8.55 2.59 -5.73
CA PHE A 53 7.51 3.53 -6.13
C PHE A 53 6.22 3.36 -5.32
N TRP A 54 5.38 4.38 -5.40
CA TRP A 54 3.98 4.40 -5.02
C TRP A 54 3.17 4.78 -6.25
N LEU A 55 2.18 3.98 -6.63
CA LEU A 55 1.45 4.20 -7.87
C LEU A 55 0.59 5.47 -7.86
N GLY A 56 0.13 5.92 -6.69
CA GLY A 56 -0.79 7.05 -6.55
C GLY A 56 -2.19 6.62 -6.14
N LEU A 57 -2.75 7.28 -5.12
CA LEU A 57 -4.09 6.99 -4.60
C LEU A 57 -5.17 7.23 -5.65
N HIS A 58 -5.03 8.27 -6.49
CA HIS A 58 -5.98 8.54 -7.56
C HIS A 58 -6.06 7.37 -8.55
N HIS A 59 -4.90 6.84 -8.95
CA HIS A 59 -4.83 5.69 -9.85
C HIS A 59 -5.42 4.43 -9.22
N MET A 60 -5.12 4.16 -7.95
CA MET A 60 -5.70 3.03 -7.22
C MET A 60 -7.22 3.14 -7.08
N HIS A 61 -7.72 4.34 -6.78
CA HIS A 61 -9.15 4.60 -6.70
C HIS A 61 -9.84 4.30 -8.03
N VAL A 62 -9.36 4.89 -9.14
CA VAL A 62 -9.98 4.69 -10.46
C VAL A 62 -9.95 3.22 -10.89
N MET A 63 -8.84 2.51 -10.62
CA MET A 63 -8.76 1.07 -10.93
C MET A 63 -9.78 0.26 -10.13
N THR A 64 -9.89 0.50 -8.81
CA THR A 64 -10.69 -0.33 -7.89
C THR A 64 -12.15 0.10 -7.76
N SER A 65 -12.58 1.16 -8.46
CA SER A 65 -13.96 1.68 -8.38
C SER A 65 -14.97 0.86 -9.18
N ASN A 66 -14.57 0.33 -10.33
CA ASN A 66 -15.49 -0.25 -11.32
C ASN A 66 -15.56 -1.78 -11.32
N ARG A 67 -14.68 -2.45 -10.57
CA ARG A 67 -14.68 -3.91 -10.44
C ARG A 67 -13.99 -4.33 -9.15
N ALA A 68 -14.29 -5.54 -8.69
CA ALA A 68 -13.59 -6.15 -7.58
C ALA A 68 -12.13 -6.43 -7.96
N TYR A 69 -11.23 -6.14 -7.02
CA TYR A 69 -9.82 -6.45 -7.11
C TYR A 69 -9.41 -7.22 -5.86
N ILE A 70 -8.51 -8.17 -6.07
CA ILE A 70 -7.79 -8.80 -4.97
C ILE A 70 -6.44 -8.11 -4.80
N LEU A 71 -5.98 -8.02 -3.55
CA LEU A 71 -4.66 -7.50 -3.18
C LEU A 71 -3.78 -8.67 -2.75
N ARG A 72 -2.52 -8.64 -3.18
CA ARG A 72 -1.44 -9.45 -2.63
C ARG A 72 -0.33 -8.56 -2.11
N VAL A 73 0.18 -8.89 -0.94
CA VAL A 73 1.37 -8.31 -0.33
C VAL A 73 2.43 -9.40 -0.27
N ASP A 74 3.53 -9.22 -1.01
CA ASP A 74 4.70 -10.09 -0.91
C ASP A 74 5.73 -9.43 0.02
N LEU A 75 6.26 -10.19 0.98
CA LEU A 75 7.22 -9.74 1.98
C LEU A 75 8.48 -10.61 1.94
N ALA A 76 9.63 -9.99 2.20
CA ALA A 76 10.86 -10.70 2.51
C ALA A 76 11.61 -10.02 3.65
N ASP A 77 12.19 -10.81 4.55
CA ASP A 77 13.06 -10.30 5.63
C ASP A 77 14.56 -10.29 5.24
N THR A 78 15.39 -9.82 6.17
CA THR A 78 16.85 -9.76 5.99
C THR A 78 17.52 -11.13 5.95
N ASP A 79 16.85 -12.17 6.42
CA ASP A 79 17.34 -13.55 6.41
C ASP A 79 16.82 -14.31 5.16
N ASP A 80 16.27 -13.56 4.19
CA ASP A 80 15.66 -14.04 2.94
C ASP A 80 14.45 -14.98 3.12
N SER A 81 13.84 -15.00 4.31
CA SER A 81 12.54 -15.65 4.52
C SER A 81 11.46 -14.83 3.83
N THR A 82 10.53 -15.53 3.18
CA THR A 82 9.45 -14.89 2.41
C THR A 82 8.08 -15.31 2.94
N ALA A 83 7.13 -14.39 2.85
CA ALA A 83 5.73 -14.67 3.13
C ALA A 83 4.82 -13.76 2.31
N TYR A 84 3.53 -14.05 2.35
CA TYR A 84 2.55 -13.24 1.67
C TYR A 84 1.24 -13.13 2.44
N ALA A 85 0.50 -12.06 2.16
CA ALA A 85 -0.89 -11.89 2.55
C ALA A 85 -1.70 -11.58 1.29
N GLU A 86 -2.80 -12.29 1.10
CA GLU A 86 -3.79 -12.04 0.05
C GLU A 86 -5.12 -11.63 0.66
N TYR A 87 -5.84 -10.77 -0.04
CA TYR A 87 -7.14 -10.23 0.37
C TYR A 87 -8.08 -10.26 -0.83
N ASP A 88 -9.20 -10.97 -0.69
CA ASP A 88 -10.22 -11.14 -1.74
C ASP A 88 -10.91 -9.83 -2.14
N VAL A 89 -10.90 -8.84 -1.26
CA VAL A 89 -11.46 -7.51 -1.53
C VAL A 89 -10.41 -6.46 -1.25
N PHE A 90 -10.12 -5.62 -2.24
CA PHE A 90 -9.32 -4.42 -2.12
C PHE A 90 -9.94 -3.27 -2.90
N ARG A 91 -10.21 -2.17 -2.21
CA ARG A 91 -10.72 -0.93 -2.79
C ARG A 91 -10.14 0.29 -2.10
N VAL A 92 -9.88 1.32 -2.90
CA VAL A 92 -9.54 2.66 -2.43
C VAL A 92 -10.67 3.60 -2.85
N SER A 93 -11.31 4.24 -1.88
CA SER A 93 -12.41 5.19 -2.14
C SER A 93 -11.90 6.52 -2.70
N GLY A 94 -12.82 7.43 -3.05
CA GLY A 94 -12.49 8.71 -3.67
C GLY A 94 -11.90 9.74 -2.70
N SER A 95 -11.57 10.91 -3.24
CA SER A 95 -11.08 12.04 -2.44
C SER A 95 -12.12 12.60 -1.48
N ASP A 96 -13.41 12.39 -1.74
CA ASP A 96 -14.56 12.72 -0.88
C ASP A 96 -14.53 12.01 0.47
N THR A 97 -13.91 10.83 0.51
CA THR A 97 -13.73 10.00 1.71
C THR A 97 -12.26 9.87 2.10
N ASN A 98 -11.41 10.79 1.63
CA ASN A 98 -9.96 10.81 1.90
C ASN A 98 -9.26 9.48 1.54
N TYR A 99 -9.64 8.88 0.41
CA TYR A 99 -9.07 7.63 -0.09
C TYR A 99 -9.14 6.47 0.92
N GLU A 100 -10.30 6.33 1.58
CA GLU A 100 -10.56 5.26 2.55
C GLU A 100 -10.24 3.86 1.99
N LEU A 101 -9.55 3.03 2.78
CA LEU A 101 -9.24 1.64 2.42
C LEU A 101 -10.42 0.73 2.72
N THR A 102 -10.74 -0.18 1.81
CA THR A 102 -11.57 -1.35 2.11
C THR A 102 -10.77 -2.60 1.79
N VAL A 103 -10.56 -3.45 2.80
CA VAL A 103 -9.83 -4.71 2.63
C VAL A 103 -10.43 -5.85 3.47
N PHE A 104 -10.66 -7.02 2.86
CA PHE A 104 -11.26 -8.21 3.49
C PHE A 104 -10.79 -9.52 2.84
N GLY A 105 -11.17 -10.65 3.46
CA GLY A 105 -10.93 -11.99 2.91
C GLY A 105 -9.46 -12.38 2.98
N TYR A 106 -8.84 -12.18 4.16
CA TYR A 106 -7.43 -12.50 4.35
C TYR A 106 -7.15 -13.99 4.15
N SER A 107 -6.06 -14.28 3.43
CA SER A 107 -5.38 -15.57 3.42
C SER A 107 -3.86 -15.37 3.28
N GLY A 108 -3.08 -16.42 3.54
CA GLY A 108 -1.62 -16.41 3.34
C GLY A 108 -0.82 -16.72 4.60
N THR A 109 0.49 -16.56 4.49
CA THR A 109 1.48 -17.00 5.50
C THR A 109 2.08 -15.85 6.31
N ALA A 110 1.85 -14.59 5.92
CA ALA A 110 2.44 -13.43 6.58
C ALA A 110 1.74 -13.02 7.89
N GLY A 111 0.56 -13.56 8.17
CA GLY A 111 -0.34 -13.06 9.23
C GLY A 111 -1.17 -11.86 8.73
N ASP A 112 -2.33 -11.63 9.33
CA ASP A 112 -3.22 -10.53 8.90
C ASP A 112 -2.91 -9.22 9.63
N SER A 113 -2.12 -8.37 8.99
CA SER A 113 -1.81 -7.04 9.51
C SER A 113 -2.55 -5.90 8.81
N LEU A 114 -3.25 -6.15 7.69
CA LEU A 114 -3.88 -5.09 6.90
C LEU A 114 -5.39 -4.96 7.16
N THR A 115 -6.12 -6.01 7.54
CA THR A 115 -7.56 -5.89 7.87
C THR A 115 -7.83 -4.90 8.99
N TYR A 116 -6.90 -4.76 9.93
CA TYR A 116 -6.96 -3.73 10.98
C TYR A 116 -7.14 -2.32 10.42
N HIS A 117 -6.63 -2.06 9.22
CA HIS A 117 -6.68 -0.77 8.54
C HIS A 117 -7.92 -0.56 7.66
N SER A 118 -8.79 -1.56 7.53
CA SER A 118 -10.03 -1.42 6.76
C SER A 118 -10.92 -0.31 7.34
N PHE A 119 -11.52 0.47 6.45
CA PHE A 119 -12.31 1.68 6.70
C PHE A 119 -11.55 2.87 7.31
N ALA A 120 -10.23 2.84 7.31
CA ALA A 120 -9.45 4.02 7.71
C ALA A 120 -9.23 4.94 6.50
N PRO A 121 -9.38 6.27 6.65
CA PRO A 121 -8.95 7.24 5.65
C PRO A 121 -7.42 7.26 5.55
N PHE A 122 -6.89 7.64 4.39
CA PHE A 122 -5.45 7.84 4.23
C PHE A 122 -5.01 9.11 4.96
N SER A 123 -3.82 9.14 5.55
CA SER A 123 -3.25 10.34 6.16
C SER A 123 -1.78 10.49 5.81
N THR A 124 -1.30 11.73 5.74
CA THR A 124 0.11 12.14 5.52
C THR A 124 0.51 13.20 6.54
N LYS A 125 1.79 13.58 6.57
CA LYS A 125 2.34 14.57 7.51
C LYS A 125 1.65 15.94 7.47
N ASP A 126 1.12 16.31 6.31
CA ASP A 126 0.48 17.58 6.01
C ASP A 126 -1.06 17.47 5.96
N ARG A 127 -1.61 16.26 6.12
CA ARG A 127 -3.05 16.01 6.16
C ARG A 127 -3.36 14.80 7.03
N ASP A 128 -3.60 15.07 8.32
CA ASP A 128 -4.07 14.06 9.26
C ASP A 128 -5.59 13.90 9.14
N ASN A 129 -6.02 12.74 8.64
CA ASN A 129 -7.43 12.36 8.56
C ASN A 129 -7.78 11.28 9.60
N ASN A 130 -6.85 10.97 10.52
CA ASN A 130 -7.10 9.98 11.56
C ASN A 130 -8.25 10.45 12.46
N ARG A 131 -9.24 9.59 12.69
CA ARG A 131 -10.44 9.93 13.49
C ARG A 131 -10.20 9.81 15.00
N TYR A 132 -8.94 9.79 15.39
CA TYR A 132 -8.48 9.35 16.69
C TYR A 132 -7.62 10.43 17.32
N THR A 133 -7.71 10.56 18.65
CA THR A 133 -7.00 11.62 19.40
C THR A 133 -5.47 11.49 19.37
N LEU A 134 -4.94 10.33 18.97
CA LEU A 134 -3.52 10.09 18.79
C LEU A 134 -3.08 10.51 17.38
N ASN A 135 -2.19 11.50 17.30
CA ASN A 135 -1.53 11.89 16.06
C ASN A 135 -0.47 10.83 15.68
N CYS A 136 -0.94 9.74 15.07
CA CYS A 136 -0.10 8.60 14.69
C CYS A 136 0.97 8.97 13.66
N VAL A 137 0.69 9.97 12.83
CA VAL A 137 1.63 10.46 11.82
C VAL A 137 2.83 11.11 12.49
N GLU A 138 2.60 11.96 13.49
CA GLU A 138 3.67 12.62 14.26
C GLU A 138 4.37 11.68 15.24
N GLN A 139 3.62 10.78 15.89
CA GLN A 139 4.15 9.96 16.99
C GLN A 139 5.00 8.78 16.53
N PHE A 140 4.63 8.15 15.41
CA PHE A 140 5.26 6.90 14.94
C PHE A 140 5.52 6.90 13.44
N GLY A 141 4.82 7.73 12.68
CA GLY A 141 5.09 7.94 11.26
C GLY A 141 6.36 8.75 11.11
N GLN A 142 7.33 8.25 10.36
CA GLN A 142 8.46 9.08 9.89
C GLN A 142 7.97 10.03 8.79
N ASN A 143 6.86 10.74 9.04
CA ASN A 143 6.15 11.60 8.10
C ASN A 143 5.65 10.89 6.82
N VAL A 144 5.44 9.57 6.88
CA VAL A 144 5.01 8.74 5.73
C VAL A 144 3.50 8.56 5.68
N GLY A 145 2.96 8.36 4.48
CA GLY A 145 1.52 8.20 4.27
C GLY A 145 1.02 6.78 4.50
N TRP A 146 -0.12 6.62 5.18
CA TRP A 146 -0.78 5.31 5.38
C TRP A 146 -2.26 5.47 5.77
N TRP A 147 -2.99 4.36 5.78
CA TRP A 147 -4.35 4.27 6.34
C TRP A 147 -4.30 4.06 7.85
N TYR A 148 -3.95 5.09 8.61
CA TYR A 148 -3.70 4.97 10.05
C TYR A 148 -4.96 4.68 10.89
N ARG A 149 -4.75 3.97 12.01
CA ARG A 149 -5.71 3.77 13.10
C ARG A 149 -5.08 4.10 14.46
N TYR A 150 -4.94 3.15 15.38
CA TYR A 150 -4.32 3.32 16.70
C TYR A 150 -3.10 2.40 16.91
N CYS A 151 -1.94 2.62 16.28
CA CYS A 151 -1.70 3.51 15.14
C CYS A 151 -1.65 2.71 13.83
N PHE A 152 -1.04 1.54 13.86
CA PHE A 152 -0.98 0.62 12.71
C PHE A 152 -0.56 -0.78 13.14
N HIS A 153 -1.04 -1.80 12.42
CA HIS A 153 -0.49 -3.17 12.46
C HIS A 153 0.42 -3.44 11.25
N ALA A 154 0.26 -2.67 10.16
CA ALA A 154 1.17 -2.64 9.03
C ALA A 154 1.46 -1.20 8.62
N ASN A 155 2.69 -0.90 8.20
CA ASN A 155 3.01 0.33 7.47
C ASN A 155 4.21 0.07 6.56
N LEU A 156 3.90 -0.25 5.29
CA LEU A 156 4.91 -0.61 4.29
C LEU A 156 5.61 0.62 3.69
N ASN A 157 5.20 1.83 4.06
CA ASN A 157 5.76 3.08 3.53
C ASN A 157 6.87 3.67 4.42
N MET A 158 7.13 3.10 5.61
CA MET A 158 8.21 3.59 6.49
C MET A 158 9.61 3.45 5.87
N PRO A 159 10.61 4.28 6.21
CA PRO A 159 11.92 4.25 5.57
C PRO A 159 12.85 3.15 6.07
N VAL A 160 12.75 2.72 7.34
CA VAL A 160 13.58 1.67 7.93
C VAL A 160 12.68 0.68 8.66
N TRP A 161 12.83 -0.62 8.39
CA TRP A 161 12.02 -1.68 8.99
C TRP A 161 10.52 -1.39 8.88
N PHE A 162 10.01 -1.25 7.64
CA PHE A 162 8.57 -1.19 7.41
C PHE A 162 7.88 -2.27 8.24
N HIS A 163 6.71 -1.95 8.80
CA HIS A 163 6.11 -2.77 9.84
C HIS A 163 5.07 -3.72 9.24
N TRP A 164 5.13 -4.97 9.65
CA TRP A 164 4.07 -5.97 9.54
C TRP A 164 4.13 -6.72 10.85
N LYS A 165 3.02 -6.77 11.59
CA LYS A 165 2.99 -7.08 13.03
C LYS A 165 3.84 -8.30 13.43
N ASP A 166 3.84 -9.34 12.60
CA ASP A 166 4.50 -10.61 12.86
C ASP A 166 5.95 -10.70 12.33
N TRP A 167 6.46 -9.62 11.71
CA TRP A 167 7.75 -9.58 11.00
C TRP A 167 8.64 -8.45 11.52
N LYS A 168 9.85 -8.80 11.97
CA LYS A 168 10.73 -7.87 12.70
C LYS A 168 11.73 -7.10 11.83
N ARG A 169 12.18 -7.68 10.72
CA ARG A 169 13.28 -7.15 9.90
C ARG A 169 13.02 -7.25 8.41
N MET A 170 12.02 -6.54 7.92
CA MET A 170 11.67 -6.59 6.50
C MET A 170 12.73 -5.91 5.62
N LYS A 171 13.14 -6.62 4.57
CA LYS A 171 14.09 -6.19 3.52
C LYS A 171 13.36 -5.66 2.29
N SER A 172 12.24 -6.27 1.92
CA SER A 172 11.44 -5.81 0.79
C SER A 172 9.95 -6.06 0.99
N ALA A 173 9.14 -5.24 0.34
CA ALA A 173 7.69 -5.37 0.32
C ALA A 173 7.15 -4.96 -1.06
N GLU A 174 6.17 -5.70 -1.56
CA GLU A 174 5.42 -5.33 -2.76
C GLU A 174 3.92 -5.48 -2.52
N MET A 175 3.16 -4.41 -2.73
CA MET A 175 1.71 -4.49 -2.85
C MET A 175 1.34 -4.56 -4.33
N LYS A 176 0.49 -5.52 -4.70
CA LYS A 176 0.06 -5.73 -6.08
C LYS A 176 -1.39 -6.17 -6.15
N ILE A 177 -2.09 -5.76 -7.19
CA ILE A 177 -3.52 -6.00 -7.36
C ILE A 177 -3.81 -6.69 -8.68
N LYS A 178 -4.82 -7.55 -8.71
CA LYS A 178 -5.39 -8.10 -9.94
C LYS A 178 -6.91 -8.12 -9.85
N PRO A 179 -7.63 -8.06 -10.98
CA PRO A 179 -9.08 -8.26 -10.98
C PRO A 179 -9.41 -9.61 -10.33
N ALA A 180 -10.46 -9.62 -9.50
CA ALA A 180 -10.99 -10.85 -8.94
C ALA A 180 -11.60 -11.76 -10.02
#